data_AF-A0A0R2SE85-F1
#
_entry.id   AF-A0A0R2SE85-F1
#
_cell.length_a   1.000
_cell.length_b   1.000
_cell.length_c   1.000
_cell.angle_alpha   90.00
_cell.angle_beta   90.00
_cell.angle_gamma   90.00
#
_symmetry.space_group_name_H-M   'P 1'
#
loop_
_entity.id
_entity.type
_entity.pdbx_description
1 polymer ?
#
loop_
_entity_poly.entity_id
_entity_poly.type
_entity_poly.pdbx_seq_one_letter_code
_entity_poly.pdbx_strand_id
1 'polypeptide(L)'
;MIFEQPLQEATLLQRYKRFLADVKRPDGSEFTLHCPNTGSMTHCQGKGWRVWYTDSQNPKRKYACTWQLVEDADGCLIGINSALANKLVAEALDKGIIEELAGYSSRRTEVAYGERRSRIDFLLSCEGREECYVEVKSLTLKTENGVGVFPDAVTTRGQKHLQELMAEVARGNRAVLLFCVQHTGVERVSAARGVDPEYARLID
;
A
#
# COMPACT_ATOMS: atom_id res chain seq x y z
N MET A 1 -4.47 -12.91 3.88
CA MET A 1 -5.47 -12.26 4.74
C MET A 1 -6.84 -12.56 4.17
N ILE A 2 -7.78 -12.94 5.02
CA ILE A 2 -9.19 -13.09 4.63
C ILE A 2 -9.94 -11.89 5.21
N PHE A 3 -10.76 -11.22 4.41
CA PHE A 3 -11.63 -10.17 4.95
C PHE A 3 -12.65 -10.81 5.90
N GLU A 4 -12.71 -10.31 7.14
CA GLU A 4 -13.65 -10.82 8.16
C GLU A 4 -15.11 -10.66 7.71
N GLN A 5 -15.40 -9.54 7.04
CA GLN A 5 -16.69 -9.27 6.43
C GLN A 5 -16.60 -9.60 4.94
N PRO A 6 -17.60 -10.27 4.36
CA PRO A 6 -17.59 -10.58 2.94
C PRO A 6 -17.55 -9.29 2.13
N LEU A 7 -16.81 -9.33 1.03
CA LEU A 7 -16.80 -8.24 0.06
C LEU A 7 -18.16 -8.15 -0.63
N GLN A 8 -18.70 -6.95 -0.68
CA GLN A 8 -19.89 -6.59 -1.44
C GLN A 8 -19.49 -5.73 -2.63
N GLU A 9 -20.32 -5.70 -3.66
CA GLU A 9 -20.02 -5.07 -4.93
C GLU A 9 -20.88 -3.84 -5.20
N ALA A 10 -20.27 -2.84 -5.85
CA ALA A 10 -20.96 -1.67 -6.37
C ALA A 10 -20.24 -1.14 -7.63
N THR A 11 -20.86 -0.17 -8.28
CA THR A 11 -20.27 0.58 -9.40
C THR A 11 -19.84 1.96 -8.92
N LEU A 12 -18.58 2.35 -9.17
CA LEU A 12 -18.05 3.65 -8.79
C LEU A 12 -18.70 4.78 -9.61
N LEU A 13 -19.25 5.78 -8.94
CA LEU A 13 -19.76 7.00 -9.59
C LEU A 13 -18.70 8.10 -9.58
N GLN A 14 -18.11 8.37 -8.42
CA GLN A 14 -17.06 9.36 -8.24
C GLN A 14 -16.35 9.18 -6.89
N ARG A 15 -15.06 9.52 -6.84
CA ARG A 15 -14.32 9.74 -5.59
C ARG A 15 -14.10 11.24 -5.40
N TYR A 16 -14.30 11.73 -4.18
CA TYR A 16 -14.16 13.14 -3.86
C TYR A 16 -13.69 13.34 -2.41
N LYS A 17 -13.18 14.55 -2.13
CA LYS A 17 -12.61 14.91 -0.82
C LYS A 17 -11.53 13.94 -0.32
N ARG A 18 -10.92 13.13 -1.21
CA ARG A 18 -9.96 12.04 -0.95
C ARG A 18 -10.53 10.82 -0.19
N PHE A 19 -11.39 11.04 0.81
CA PHE A 19 -11.85 9.99 1.73
C PHE A 19 -13.28 9.52 1.50
N LEU A 20 -13.97 9.99 0.45
CA LEU A 20 -15.34 9.58 0.09
C LEU A 20 -15.41 9.08 -1.35
N ALA A 21 -16.28 8.10 -1.58
CA ALA A 21 -16.64 7.67 -2.92
C ALA A 21 -18.14 7.36 -2.98
N ASP A 22 -18.86 7.97 -3.91
CA ASP A 22 -20.25 7.61 -4.18
C ASP A 22 -20.28 6.44 -5.15
N VAL A 23 -21.14 5.47 -4.86
CA VAL A 23 -21.27 4.23 -5.62
C VAL A 23 -22.74 3.85 -5.80
N LYS A 24 -23.00 3.04 -6.82
CA LYS A 24 -24.32 2.50 -7.14
C LYS A 24 -24.35 0.99 -6.95
N ARG A 25 -25.30 0.48 -6.17
CA ARG A 25 -25.53 -0.96 -5.95
C ARG A 25 -26.17 -1.62 -7.18
N PRO A 26 -26.17 -2.97 -7.26
CA PRO A 26 -26.87 -3.70 -8.33
C PRO A 26 -28.38 -3.41 -8.39
N ASP A 27 -29.03 -3.10 -7.27
CA ASP A 27 -30.44 -2.71 -7.20
C ASP A 27 -30.72 -1.26 -7.68
N GLY A 28 -29.66 -0.52 -8.02
CA GLY A 28 -29.72 0.85 -8.51
C GLY A 28 -29.67 1.93 -7.42
N SER A 29 -29.69 1.56 -6.14
CA SER A 29 -29.55 2.53 -5.04
C SER A 29 -28.14 3.08 -4.92
N GLU A 30 -28.02 4.35 -4.52
CA GLU A 30 -26.74 5.05 -4.37
C GLU A 30 -26.40 5.26 -2.89
N PHE A 31 -25.12 5.15 -2.55
CA PHE A 31 -24.62 5.42 -1.20
C PHE A 31 -23.14 5.79 -1.23
N THR A 32 -22.63 6.29 -0.09
CA THR A 32 -21.24 6.74 0.02
C THR A 32 -20.39 5.74 0.81
N LEU A 33 -19.27 5.34 0.21
CA LEU A 33 -18.18 4.59 0.84
C LEU A 33 -17.16 5.52 1.50
N HIS A 34 -16.57 5.06 2.59
CA HIS A 34 -15.28 5.57 3.03
C HIS A 34 -14.17 5.07 2.10
N CYS A 35 -13.37 5.99 1.55
CA CYS A 35 -12.15 5.69 0.82
C CYS A 35 -10.95 5.75 1.79
N PRO A 36 -10.30 4.60 2.11
CA PRO A 36 -9.19 4.54 3.06
C PRO A 36 -7.83 4.95 2.47
N ASN A 37 -7.81 5.46 1.24
CA ASN A 37 -6.59 5.89 0.57
C ASN A 37 -6.56 7.42 0.47
N THR A 38 -5.52 8.05 1.02
CA THR A 38 -5.36 9.51 1.00
C THR A 38 -4.49 10.01 -0.16
N GLY A 39 -3.84 9.10 -0.90
CA GLY A 39 -3.04 9.37 -2.09
C GLY A 39 -3.89 9.80 -3.29
N SER A 40 -3.24 10.06 -4.43
CA SER A 40 -3.94 10.52 -5.62
C SER A 40 -4.87 9.43 -6.19
N MET A 41 -4.52 8.14 -5.97
CA MET A 41 -5.18 7.00 -6.63
C MET A 41 -5.21 7.16 -8.15
N THR A 42 -4.12 7.68 -8.72
CA THR A 42 -3.98 7.85 -10.17
C THR A 42 -4.29 6.52 -10.87
N HIS A 43 -5.18 6.55 -11.86
CA HIS A 43 -5.68 5.37 -12.60
C HIS A 43 -6.39 4.29 -11.77
N CYS A 44 -6.77 4.53 -10.51
CA CYS A 44 -7.46 3.55 -9.65
C CYS A 44 -8.91 3.96 -9.31
N GLN A 45 -9.52 4.87 -10.08
CA GLN A 45 -10.81 5.50 -9.72
C GLN A 45 -11.68 5.85 -10.93
N GLY A 46 -11.67 5.01 -11.97
CA GLY A 46 -12.47 5.25 -13.18
C GLY A 46 -13.98 5.21 -12.92
N LYS A 47 -14.71 6.18 -13.46
CA LYS A 47 -16.17 6.23 -13.36
C LYS A 47 -16.77 5.02 -14.09
N GLY A 48 -17.72 4.35 -13.44
CA GLY A 48 -18.37 3.15 -13.94
C GLY A 48 -17.61 1.85 -13.62
N TRP A 49 -16.45 1.92 -12.98
CA TRP A 49 -15.69 0.72 -12.61
C TRP A 49 -16.33 -0.04 -11.46
N ARG A 50 -16.15 -1.36 -11.47
CA ARG A 50 -16.61 -2.23 -10.39
C ARG A 50 -15.70 -2.05 -9.17
N VAL A 51 -16.32 -1.94 -8.01
CA VAL A 51 -15.62 -1.81 -6.73
C VAL A 51 -16.14 -2.82 -5.72
N TRP A 52 -15.26 -3.22 -4.81
CA TRP A 52 -15.62 -4.04 -3.66
C TRP A 52 -15.41 -3.29 -2.37
N TYR A 53 -16.35 -3.45 -1.44
CA TYR A 53 -16.32 -2.83 -0.13
C TYR A 53 -16.66 -3.85 0.97
N THR A 54 -16.21 -3.56 2.19
CA THR A 54 -16.70 -4.25 3.39
C THR A 54 -17.65 -3.34 4.15
N ASP A 55 -18.63 -3.93 4.82
CA ASP A 55 -19.48 -3.24 5.78
C ASP A 55 -19.02 -3.59 7.20
N SER A 56 -18.62 -2.58 7.97
CA SER A 56 -18.22 -2.78 9.38
C SER A 56 -19.39 -3.12 10.30
N GLN A 57 -20.64 -2.97 9.84
CA GLN A 57 -21.87 -3.13 10.62
C GLN A 57 -21.91 -2.27 11.89
N ASN A 58 -21.04 -1.25 11.99
CA ASN A 58 -20.92 -0.41 13.17
C ASN A 58 -21.85 0.80 13.03
N PRO A 59 -22.98 0.86 13.76
CA PRO A 59 -23.97 1.92 13.62
C PRO A 59 -23.45 3.30 14.07
N LYS A 60 -22.33 3.35 14.80
CA LYS A 60 -21.71 4.62 15.23
C LYS A 60 -20.89 5.29 14.13
N ARG A 61 -20.58 4.58 13.03
CA ARG A 61 -19.81 5.13 11.92
C ARG A 61 -20.75 5.83 10.94
N LYS A 62 -20.44 7.10 10.62
CA LYS A 62 -21.14 7.85 9.57
C LYS A 62 -21.09 7.14 8.21
N TYR A 63 -19.95 6.53 7.89
CA TYR A 63 -19.75 5.70 6.70
C TYR A 63 -19.31 4.31 7.15
N ALA A 64 -20.26 3.40 7.32
CA ALA A 64 -19.99 2.04 7.82
C ALA A 64 -19.30 1.15 6.78
N CYS A 65 -19.46 1.47 5.49
CA CYS A 65 -18.87 0.76 4.37
C CYS A 65 -17.52 1.36 3.94
N THR A 66 -16.51 0.51 3.75
CA THR A 66 -15.14 0.91 3.36
C THR A 66 -14.76 0.28 2.04
N TRP A 67 -14.34 1.10 1.08
CA TRP A 67 -13.85 0.66 -0.22
C TRP A 67 -12.51 -0.10 -0.06
N GLN A 68 -12.43 -1.32 -0.60
CA GLN A 68 -11.27 -2.20 -0.49
C GLN A 68 -10.55 -2.40 -1.83
N LEU A 69 -11.30 -2.73 -2.88
CA LEU A 69 -10.76 -3.11 -4.19
C LEU A 69 -11.49 -2.39 -5.32
N VAL A 70 -10.82 -2.24 -6.46
CA VAL A 70 -11.42 -1.80 -7.73
C VAL A 70 -10.93 -2.69 -8.87
N GLU A 71 -11.79 -2.91 -9.86
CA GLU A 71 -11.44 -3.55 -11.14
C GLU A 71 -11.21 -2.44 -12.17
N ASP A 72 -10.02 -2.41 -12.78
CA ASP A 72 -9.74 -1.46 -13.86
C ASP A 72 -10.44 -1.86 -15.17
N ALA A 73 -10.29 -1.02 -16.20
CA ALA A 73 -10.89 -1.29 -17.51
C ALA A 73 -10.35 -2.55 -18.21
N ASP A 74 -9.19 -3.06 -17.78
CA ASP A 74 -8.55 -4.26 -18.31
C ASP A 74 -8.96 -5.52 -17.52
N GLY A 75 -9.84 -5.40 -16.51
CA GLY A 75 -10.22 -6.50 -15.63
C GLY A 75 -9.21 -6.79 -14.52
N CYS A 76 -8.20 -5.95 -14.32
CA CYS A 76 -7.21 -6.13 -13.25
C CYS A 76 -7.76 -5.65 -11.91
N LEU A 77 -7.51 -6.43 -10.86
CA LEU A 77 -7.88 -6.07 -9.50
C LEU A 77 -6.80 -5.20 -8.86
N ILE A 78 -7.22 -4.12 -8.21
CA ILE A 78 -6.37 -3.18 -7.50
C ILE A 78 -6.81 -3.06 -6.05
N GLY A 79 -5.90 -3.34 -5.11
CA GLY A 79 -6.11 -3.13 -3.68
C GLY A 79 -5.87 -1.67 -3.30
N ILE A 80 -6.94 -0.90 -3.13
CA ILE A 80 -6.83 0.54 -2.89
C ILE A 80 -6.61 0.88 -1.42
N ASN A 81 -6.95 -0.02 -0.50
CA ASN A 81 -6.75 0.21 0.92
C ASN A 81 -5.28 0.05 1.32
N SER A 82 -4.53 1.14 1.24
CA SER A 82 -3.10 1.17 1.55
C SER A 82 -2.77 0.75 2.98
N ALA A 83 -3.72 0.88 3.92
CA ALA A 83 -3.52 0.44 5.31
C ALA A 83 -3.44 -1.09 5.44
N LEU A 84 -3.84 -1.85 4.40
CA LEU A 84 -3.70 -3.30 4.38
C LEU A 84 -2.30 -3.75 3.96
N ALA A 85 -1.48 -2.91 3.32
CA ALA A 85 -0.15 -3.29 2.86
C ALA A 85 0.71 -3.86 3.99
N ASN A 86 0.79 -3.16 5.13
CA ASN A 86 1.54 -3.66 6.29
C ASN A 86 0.94 -4.95 6.86
N LYS A 87 -0.39 -5.11 6.85
CA LYS A 87 -1.03 -6.36 7.30
C LYS A 87 -0.71 -7.54 6.37
N LEU A 88 -0.72 -7.32 5.06
CA LEU A 88 -0.37 -8.33 4.06
C LEU A 88 1.10 -8.74 4.18
N VAL A 89 2.00 -7.76 4.32
CA VAL A 89 3.43 -8.02 4.52
C VAL A 89 3.68 -8.73 5.84
N ALA A 90 3.03 -8.32 6.94
CA ALA A 90 3.13 -9.01 8.22
C ALA A 90 2.71 -10.47 8.11
N GLU A 91 1.58 -10.76 7.46
CA GLU A 91 1.13 -12.14 7.26
C GLU A 91 2.10 -12.93 6.37
N ALA A 92 2.67 -12.30 5.33
CA ALA A 92 3.65 -12.93 4.46
C ALA A 92 4.97 -13.25 5.18
N LEU A 93 5.42 -12.36 6.08
CA LEU A 93 6.57 -12.59 6.96
C LEU A 93 6.30 -13.74 7.93
N ASP A 94 5.14 -13.73 8.61
CA ASP A 94 4.77 -14.75 9.60
C ASP A 94 4.64 -16.14 8.94
N LYS A 95 4.26 -16.20 7.65
CA LYS A 95 4.17 -17.44 6.86
C LYS A 95 5.46 -17.82 6.13
N GLY A 96 6.51 -17.00 6.21
CA GLY A 96 7.76 -17.24 5.49
C GLY A 96 7.64 -17.19 3.96
N ILE A 97 6.65 -16.46 3.43
CA ILE A 97 6.44 -16.30 1.98
C ILE A 97 7.53 -15.44 1.34
N ILE A 98 8.05 -14.45 2.08
CA ILE A 98 9.13 -13.57 1.62
C ILE A 98 10.45 -14.20 2.07
N GLU A 99 11.00 -15.10 1.26
CA GLU A 99 12.17 -15.91 1.61
C GLU A 99 13.40 -15.05 1.94
N GLU A 100 13.56 -13.91 1.27
CA GLU A 100 14.67 -12.97 1.52
C GLU A 100 14.63 -12.36 2.93
N LEU A 101 13.46 -12.36 3.57
CA LEU A 101 13.25 -11.86 4.93
C LEU A 101 13.04 -13.00 5.94
N ALA A 102 13.32 -14.25 5.56
CA ALA A 102 13.31 -15.39 6.47
C ALA A 102 14.54 -15.41 7.42
N GLY A 103 14.45 -16.23 8.47
CA GLY A 103 15.55 -16.45 9.42
C GLY A 103 15.70 -15.38 10.50
N TYR A 104 14.68 -14.57 10.74
CA TYR A 104 14.59 -13.68 11.91
C TYR A 104 13.64 -14.28 12.94
N SER A 105 14.01 -14.25 14.23
CA SER A 105 13.23 -14.83 15.32
C SER A 105 12.28 -13.84 16.00
N SER A 106 12.45 -12.54 15.75
CA SER A 106 11.63 -11.47 16.32
C SER A 106 11.23 -10.44 15.26
N ARG A 107 10.01 -9.91 15.38
CA ARG A 107 9.43 -8.84 14.57
C ARG A 107 8.82 -7.79 15.47
N ARG A 108 9.28 -6.54 15.35
CA ARG A 108 8.66 -5.35 15.96
C ARG A 108 8.07 -4.46 14.86
N THR A 109 6.98 -3.76 15.16
CA THR A 109 6.29 -2.88 14.21
C THR A 109 6.34 -1.42 14.66
N GLU A 110 6.31 -0.48 13.71
CA GLU A 110 6.22 0.97 13.99
C GLU A 110 7.34 1.49 14.91
N VAL A 111 8.55 0.94 14.77
CA VAL A 111 9.70 1.27 15.64
C VAL A 111 10.28 2.62 15.24
N ALA A 112 10.41 3.54 16.19
CA ALA A 112 11.06 4.82 15.93
C ALA A 112 12.56 4.61 15.65
N TYR A 113 13.08 5.23 14.59
CA TYR A 113 14.47 5.11 14.18
C TYR A 113 14.94 6.37 13.43
N GLY A 114 16.24 6.41 13.14
CA GLY A 114 16.86 7.52 12.43
C GLY A 114 16.93 8.82 13.23
N GLU A 115 17.62 9.81 12.68
CA GLU A 115 17.79 11.13 13.31
C GLU A 115 16.58 12.04 13.09
N ARG A 116 15.74 11.74 12.09
CA ARG A 116 14.59 12.57 11.70
C ARG A 116 13.26 12.01 12.22
N ARG A 117 13.32 11.18 13.27
CA ARG A 117 12.19 10.60 14.02
C ARG A 117 11.18 9.89 13.12
N SER A 118 11.65 9.14 12.13
CA SER A 118 10.78 8.25 11.36
C SER A 118 10.43 7.00 12.16
N ARG A 119 9.46 6.27 11.63
CA ARG A 119 9.08 4.94 12.12
C ARG A 119 9.27 3.96 10.98
N ILE A 120 9.95 2.86 11.27
CA ILE A 120 10.09 1.75 10.33
C ILE A 120 8.89 0.82 10.49
N ASP A 121 8.36 0.31 9.38
CA ASP A 121 7.18 -0.55 9.38
C ASP A 121 7.46 -1.86 10.13
N PHE A 122 8.61 -2.49 9.84
CA PHE A 122 9.09 -3.67 10.57
C PHE A 122 10.58 -3.58 10.90
N LEU A 123 10.91 -3.99 12.12
CA LEU A 123 12.28 -4.25 12.55
C LEU A 123 12.40 -5.73 12.90
N LEU A 124 13.17 -6.46 12.08
CA LEU A 124 13.39 -7.89 12.25
C LEU A 124 14.74 -8.11 12.94
N SER A 125 14.80 -9.04 13.90
CA SER A 125 16.04 -9.35 14.62
C SER A 125 16.19 -10.85 14.90
N CYS A 126 17.44 -11.27 15.04
CA CYS A 126 17.85 -12.63 15.41
C CYS A 126 19.20 -12.55 16.12
N GLU A 127 19.45 -13.45 17.06
CA GLU A 127 20.76 -13.53 17.72
C GLU A 127 21.85 -13.86 16.68
N GLY A 128 22.98 -13.15 16.73
CA GLY A 128 24.10 -13.36 15.81
C GLY A 128 23.89 -12.83 14.39
N ARG A 129 22.83 -12.04 14.13
CA ARG A 129 22.55 -11.41 12.83
C ARG A 129 22.30 -9.91 13.02
N GLU A 130 22.64 -9.12 12.00
CA GLU A 130 22.28 -7.71 11.94
C GLU A 130 20.76 -7.50 11.97
N GLU A 131 20.31 -6.42 12.60
CA GLU A 131 18.90 -6.02 12.54
C GLU A 131 18.52 -5.66 11.10
N CYS A 132 17.28 -6.00 10.71
CA CYS A 132 16.74 -5.70 9.38
C CYS A 132 15.57 -4.72 9.46
N TYR A 133 15.79 -3.53 8.92
CA TYR A 133 14.81 -2.46 8.82
C TYR A 133 14.02 -2.61 7.51
N VAL A 134 12.73 -2.86 7.61
CA VAL A 134 11.85 -3.07 6.44
C VAL A 134 10.83 -1.95 6.36
N GLU A 135 10.94 -1.14 5.31
CA GLU A 135 9.96 -0.11 4.95
C GLU A 135 9.05 -0.65 3.85
N VAL A 136 7.74 -0.56 4.04
CA VAL A 136 6.73 -1.02 3.08
C VAL A 136 6.16 0.16 2.29
N LYS A 137 6.07 -0.01 0.97
CA LYS A 137 5.35 0.90 0.09
C LYS A 137 4.20 0.17 -0.59
N SER A 138 2.99 0.69 -0.45
CA SER A 138 1.86 0.24 -1.24
C SER A 138 1.98 0.77 -2.67
N LEU A 139 2.03 -0.12 -3.66
CA LEU A 139 2.12 0.24 -5.07
C LEU A 139 0.84 -0.20 -5.79
N THR A 140 0.13 0.77 -6.36
CA THR A 140 -1.10 0.53 -7.14
C THR A 140 -1.03 1.10 -8.55
N LEU A 141 -0.09 2.01 -8.83
CA LEU A 141 -0.01 2.67 -10.12
C LEU A 141 0.69 1.78 -11.16
N LYS A 142 -0.07 1.35 -12.17
CA LYS A 142 0.40 0.63 -13.37
C LYS A 142 0.53 1.60 -14.55
N THR A 143 1.62 1.52 -15.29
CA THR A 143 1.81 2.20 -16.59
C THR A 143 1.24 1.38 -17.74
N GLU A 144 1.05 1.97 -18.92
CA GLU A 144 0.53 1.27 -20.11
C GLU A 144 1.36 0.01 -20.49
N ASN A 145 2.65 -0.03 -20.15
CA ASN A 145 3.53 -1.16 -20.44
C ASN A 145 3.61 -2.22 -19.32
N GLY A 146 2.61 -2.28 -18.42
CA GLY A 146 2.55 -3.27 -17.32
C GLY A 146 3.56 -3.03 -16.18
N VAL A 147 4.26 -1.89 -16.18
CA VAL A 147 5.23 -1.54 -15.13
C VAL A 147 4.52 -0.82 -14.01
N GLY A 148 4.65 -1.32 -12.79
CA GLY A 148 4.26 -0.66 -11.57
C GLY A 148 5.27 0.43 -11.22
N VAL A 149 4.79 1.64 -10.93
CA VAL A 149 5.67 2.77 -10.61
C VAL A 149 5.35 3.42 -9.27
N PHE A 150 6.39 3.85 -8.57
CA PHE A 150 6.27 4.62 -7.34
C PHE A 150 7.31 5.76 -7.31
N PRO A 151 6.96 6.97 -6.83
CA PRO A 151 5.63 7.36 -6.33
C PRO A 151 4.67 7.83 -7.43
N ASP A 152 3.40 8.03 -7.08
CA ASP A 152 2.36 8.61 -7.95
C ASP A 152 2.31 10.16 -7.91
N ALA A 153 3.07 10.76 -7.00
CA ALA A 153 3.35 12.20 -6.87
C ALA A 153 4.68 12.42 -6.13
N VAL A 154 5.29 13.61 -6.24
CA VAL A 154 6.51 13.96 -5.49
C VAL A 154 6.33 13.69 -3.99
N THR A 155 7.28 12.96 -3.38
CA THR A 155 7.18 12.47 -2.00
C THR A 155 8.43 12.79 -1.17
N THR A 156 8.47 14.01 -0.60
CA THR A 156 9.54 14.40 0.34
C THR A 156 9.60 13.50 1.57
N ARG A 157 8.45 12.96 2.01
CA ARG A 157 8.39 11.96 3.08
C ARG A 157 9.05 10.64 2.66
N GLY A 158 8.78 10.15 1.44
CA GLY A 158 9.40 8.94 0.93
C GLY A 158 10.91 9.09 0.74
N GLN A 159 11.36 10.24 0.21
CA GLN A 159 12.79 10.59 0.11
C GLN A 159 13.46 10.59 1.49
N LYS A 160 12.83 11.18 2.52
CA LYS A 160 13.33 11.17 3.90
C LYS A 160 13.52 9.75 4.43
N HIS A 161 12.53 8.87 4.22
CA HIS A 161 12.60 7.48 4.69
C HIS A 161 13.72 6.70 3.97
N LEU A 162 13.90 6.90 2.65
CA LEU A 162 15.02 6.32 1.90
C LEU A 162 16.37 6.73 2.48
N GLN A 163 16.57 8.02 2.76
CA GLN A 163 17.80 8.52 3.35
C GLN A 163 18.07 7.92 4.74
N GLU A 164 17.04 7.69 5.55
CA GLU A 164 17.20 7.01 6.84
C GLU A 164 17.54 5.52 6.69
N LEU A 165 16.96 4.82 5.71
CA LEU A 165 17.37 3.44 5.39
C LEU A 165 18.84 3.37 4.94
N MET A 166 19.28 4.28 4.08
CA MET A 166 20.68 4.38 3.67
C MET A 166 21.61 4.62 4.87
N ALA A 167 21.17 5.41 5.86
CA ALA A 167 21.93 5.63 7.09
C ALA A 167 22.05 4.36 7.94
N GLU A 168 21.01 3.53 8.00
CA GLU A 168 21.07 2.23 8.69
C GLU A 168 22.00 1.25 7.98
N VAL A 169 22.01 1.22 6.64
CA VAL A 169 23.01 0.45 5.86
C VAL A 169 24.43 0.91 6.20
N ALA A 170 24.67 2.22 6.26
CA ALA A 170 25.98 2.77 6.63
C ALA A 170 26.42 2.42 8.06
N ARG A 171 25.48 2.09 8.95
CA ARG A 171 25.74 1.61 10.32
C ARG A 171 25.97 0.10 10.41
N GLY A 172 25.88 -0.62 9.29
CA GLY A 172 26.04 -2.07 9.22
C GLY A 172 24.75 -2.87 9.46
N ASN A 173 23.60 -2.19 9.56
CA ASN A 173 22.31 -2.87 9.60
C ASN A 173 21.83 -3.24 8.20
N ARG A 174 20.95 -4.22 8.10
CA ARG A 174 20.26 -4.53 6.85
C ARG A 174 19.07 -3.58 6.68
N ALA A 175 18.87 -3.03 5.49
CA ALA A 175 17.70 -2.23 5.16
C ALA A 175 17.03 -2.76 3.90
N VAL A 176 15.70 -2.83 3.91
CA VAL A 176 14.89 -3.34 2.80
C VAL A 176 13.74 -2.37 2.56
N LEU A 177 13.63 -1.90 1.32
CA LEU A 177 12.45 -1.23 0.82
C LEU A 177 11.58 -2.25 0.08
N LEU A 178 10.43 -2.58 0.63
CA LEU A 178 9.54 -3.61 0.11
C LEU A 178 8.30 -2.99 -0.52
N PHE A 179 8.11 -3.21 -1.82
CA PHE A 179 6.89 -2.79 -2.51
C PHE A 179 5.81 -3.87 -2.40
N CYS A 180 4.75 -3.58 -1.65
CA CYS A 180 3.53 -4.36 -1.65
C CYS A 180 2.71 -3.96 -2.90
N VAL A 181 2.92 -4.70 -3.98
CA VAL A 181 2.22 -4.47 -5.26
C VAL A 181 0.79 -5.00 -5.15
N GLN A 182 -0.17 -4.08 -5.13
CA GLN A 182 -1.60 -4.37 -5.01
C GLN A 182 -2.32 -4.05 -6.33
N HIS A 183 -1.78 -4.53 -7.44
CA HIS A 183 -2.37 -4.40 -8.78
C HIS A 183 -2.03 -5.66 -9.60
N THR A 184 -3.02 -6.46 -9.97
CA THR A 184 -2.77 -7.78 -10.59
C THR A 184 -2.15 -7.73 -11.99
N GLY A 185 -2.32 -6.62 -12.72
CA GLY A 185 -1.66 -6.36 -14.00
C GLY A 185 -0.23 -5.80 -13.93
N VAL A 186 0.40 -5.72 -12.76
CA VAL A 186 1.79 -5.26 -12.63
C VAL A 186 2.74 -6.45 -12.62
N GLU A 187 3.73 -6.43 -13.52
CA GLU A 187 4.71 -7.53 -13.66
C GLU A 187 6.10 -7.17 -13.12
N ARG A 188 6.42 -5.87 -13.07
CA ARG A 188 7.71 -5.36 -12.62
C ARG A 188 7.56 -3.98 -11.99
N VAL A 189 8.46 -3.64 -11.07
CA VAL A 189 8.44 -2.37 -10.33
C VAL A 189 9.59 -1.47 -10.76
N SER A 190 9.33 -0.17 -10.91
CA SER A 190 10.34 0.85 -11.17
C SER A 190 10.05 2.12 -10.38
N ALA A 191 11.09 2.89 -10.09
CA ALA A 191 10.91 4.26 -9.62
C ALA A 191 10.29 5.13 -10.73
N ALA A 192 9.36 6.01 -10.35
CA ALA A 192 8.72 6.96 -11.24
C ALA A 192 9.63 8.17 -11.50
N ARG A 193 10.70 7.99 -12.27
CA ARG A 193 11.72 9.03 -12.54
C ARG A 193 11.14 10.36 -13.03
N GLY A 194 10.13 10.31 -13.89
CA GLY A 194 9.46 11.51 -14.40
C GLY A 194 8.55 12.22 -13.39
N VAL A 195 8.20 11.56 -12.28
CA VAL A 195 7.33 12.09 -11.23
C VAL A 195 8.17 12.63 -10.08
N ASP A 196 9.12 11.83 -9.58
CA ASP A 196 10.02 12.21 -8.49
C ASP A 196 11.47 11.79 -8.82
N PRO A 197 12.23 12.66 -9.52
CA PRO A 197 13.61 12.37 -9.90
C PRO A 197 14.54 12.14 -8.70
N GLU A 198 14.30 12.83 -7.59
CA GLU A 198 15.14 12.69 -6.39
C GLU A 198 14.86 11.37 -5.68
N TYR A 199 13.59 10.95 -5.58
CA TYR A 199 13.27 9.61 -5.07
C TYR A 199 13.93 8.52 -5.92
N ALA A 200 13.89 8.65 -7.25
CA ALA A 200 14.55 7.71 -8.14
C ALA A 200 16.07 7.73 -8.02
N ARG A 201 16.69 8.89 -7.80
CA ARG A 201 18.13 9.00 -7.55
C ARG A 201 18.55 8.36 -6.21
N LEU A 202 17.67 8.36 -5.21
CA LEU A 202 17.95 7.79 -3.88
C LEU A 202 17.82 6.26 -3.82
N ILE A 203 17.11 5.65 -4.77
CA ILE A 203 16.91 4.19 -4.82
C ILE A 203 17.87 3.48 -5.80
N ASP A 204 18.51 4.23 -6.69
CA ASP A 204 19.59 3.75 -7.58
C ASP A 204 20.93 3.60 -6.84
#